data_AF-A0A1V4DMH4-F1
#
_entry.id   AF-A0A1V4DMH4-F1
#
_cell.length_a   1.000
_cell.length_b   1.000
_cell.length_c   1.000
_cell.angle_alpha   90.00
_cell.angle_beta   90.00
_cell.angle_gamma   90.00
#
_symmetry.space_group_name_H-M   'P 1'
#
loop_
_entity.id
_entity.type
_entity.pdbx_description
1 polymer ?
#
loop_
_entity_poly.entity_id
_entity_poly.type
_entity_poly.pdbx_seq_one_letter_code
_entity_poly.pdbx_strand_id
1 'polypeptide(L)'
;MNRTDRLYAIVEDLRAISPRCRSARELALRFEVSSRTIERDISALQQAGVPIYAEVGRRGGYALDKSMSLPPLNFTPAEAVAVAIALSRTEQQPFADEARSALRKLVAAMPGPEGERARQLAARVQILTEDKPESRYTGSIGRVIEEALLKGVVLRIHYGDAQGVLTTRSVEPGAFVGGRSGWWYLVAWCRLRDAVRVFRLDRIAEAVLTEDPVPGRPLEAFDAGVPDMIARTPVLD
;
A
#
# COMPACT_ATOMS: atom_id res chain seq x y z
N MET A 1 -16.18 -1.86 27.07
CA MET A 1 -14.91 -1.92 26.31
C MET A 1 -14.97 -0.91 25.15
N ASN A 2 -13.96 -0.05 24.99
CA ASN A 2 -13.88 0.85 23.84
C ASN A 2 -13.65 0.05 22.55
N ARG A 3 -14.09 0.56 21.40
CA ARG A 3 -13.95 -0.11 20.10
C ARG A 3 -12.49 -0.43 19.77
N THR A 4 -11.56 0.49 20.03
CA THR A 4 -10.13 0.29 19.75
C THR A 4 -9.56 -0.90 20.54
N ASP A 5 -9.84 -0.97 21.84
CA ASP A 5 -9.40 -2.08 22.70
C ASP A 5 -10.00 -3.41 22.22
N ARG A 6 -11.27 -3.39 21.79
CA ARG A 6 -11.95 -4.57 21.24
C ARG A 6 -11.32 -5.05 19.95
N LEU A 7 -11.01 -4.14 19.02
CA LEU A 7 -10.36 -4.47 17.75
C LEU A 7 -9.00 -5.14 18.01
N TYR A 8 -8.19 -4.58 18.91
CA TYR A 8 -6.92 -5.18 19.31
C TYR A 8 -7.11 -6.57 19.92
N ALA A 9 -8.06 -6.70 20.86
CA ALA A 9 -8.33 -7.97 21.53
C ALA A 9 -8.85 -9.07 20.58
N ILE A 10 -9.65 -8.71 19.56
CA ILE A 10 -10.09 -9.64 18.51
C ILE A 10 -8.88 -10.18 17.74
N VAL A 11 -7.95 -9.31 17.33
CA VAL A 11 -6.75 -9.73 16.58
C VAL A 11 -5.89 -10.68 17.41
N GLU A 12 -5.63 -10.36 18.68
CA GLU A 12 -4.82 -11.24 19.54
C GLU A 12 -5.51 -12.59 19.81
N ASP A 13 -6.84 -12.60 20.00
CA ASP A 13 -7.58 -13.86 20.17
C ASP A 13 -7.46 -14.75 18.92
N LEU A 14 -7.68 -14.19 17.74
CA LEU A 14 -7.57 -14.93 16.47
C LEU A 14 -6.12 -15.40 16.23
N ARG A 15 -5.11 -14.56 16.53
CA ARG A 15 -3.69 -14.91 16.41
C ARG A 15 -3.31 -16.08 17.32
N ALA A 16 -3.81 -16.09 18.56
CA ALA A 16 -3.51 -17.12 19.54
C ALA A 16 -4.03 -18.51 19.13
N ILE A 17 -5.20 -18.57 18.46
CA ILE A 17 -5.82 -19.84 18.07
C ILE A 17 -5.49 -20.29 16.65
N SER A 18 -5.02 -19.37 15.79
CA SER A 18 -4.66 -19.64 14.40
C SER A 18 -3.77 -20.88 14.26
N PRO A 19 -4.08 -21.81 13.33
CA PRO A 19 -5.00 -21.64 12.19
C PRO A 19 -6.48 -21.92 12.48
N ARG A 20 -6.87 -22.18 13.73
CA ARG A 20 -8.27 -22.44 14.07
C ARG A 20 -9.13 -21.18 13.98
N CYS A 21 -10.39 -21.36 13.62
CA CYS A 21 -11.39 -20.29 13.52
C CYS A 21 -12.15 -20.05 14.83
N ARG A 22 -12.67 -18.83 14.97
CA ARG A 22 -13.79 -18.49 15.87
C ARG A 22 -14.99 -17.99 15.09
N SER A 23 -16.17 -18.49 15.41
CA SER A 23 -17.41 -17.94 14.87
C SER A 23 -17.68 -16.52 15.38
N ALA A 24 -18.46 -15.75 14.62
CA ALA A 24 -18.95 -14.43 15.03
C ALA A 24 -19.70 -14.49 16.39
N ARG A 25 -20.37 -15.61 16.66
CA ARG A 25 -21.12 -15.85 17.91
C ARG A 25 -20.19 -16.05 19.10
N GLU A 26 -19.10 -16.80 18.95
CA GLU A 26 -18.12 -17.00 20.02
C GLU A 26 -17.39 -15.71 20.38
N LEU A 27 -16.98 -14.94 19.37
CA LEU A 27 -16.37 -13.62 19.57
C LEU A 27 -17.38 -12.66 20.24
N ALA A 28 -18.64 -12.68 19.82
CA ALA A 28 -19.71 -11.87 20.38
C ALA A 28 -19.93 -12.16 21.88
N LEU A 29 -20.00 -13.44 22.26
CA LEU A 29 -20.06 -13.83 23.68
C LEU A 29 -18.82 -13.36 24.44
N ARG A 30 -17.62 -13.58 23.88
CA ARG A 30 -16.36 -13.28 24.57
C ARG A 30 -16.14 -11.79 24.81
N PHE A 31 -16.53 -10.96 23.87
CA PHE A 31 -16.36 -9.50 23.95
C PHE A 31 -17.63 -8.76 24.36
N GLU A 32 -18.68 -9.49 24.77
CA GLU A 32 -19.96 -8.98 25.26
C GLU A 32 -20.61 -7.96 24.30
N VAL A 33 -20.61 -8.29 23.01
CA VAL A 33 -21.21 -7.47 21.94
C VAL A 33 -22.09 -8.34 21.03
N SER A 34 -22.86 -7.70 20.14
CA SER A 34 -23.64 -8.44 19.14
C SER A 34 -22.75 -9.05 18.06
N SER A 35 -23.20 -10.15 17.43
CA SER A 35 -22.51 -10.71 16.25
C SER A 35 -22.40 -9.72 15.11
N ARG A 36 -23.40 -8.85 14.91
CA ARG A 36 -23.35 -7.75 13.93
C ARG A 36 -22.23 -6.74 14.24
N THR A 37 -21.93 -6.52 15.52
CA THR A 37 -20.79 -5.67 15.93
C THR A 37 -19.47 -6.35 15.59
N ILE A 38 -19.34 -7.66 15.86
CA ILE A 38 -18.16 -8.44 15.48
C ILE A 38 -17.95 -8.41 13.98
N GLU A 39 -18.97 -8.69 13.17
CA GLU A 39 -18.87 -8.67 11.70
C GLU A 39 -18.39 -7.31 11.18
N ARG A 40 -18.91 -6.22 11.74
CA ARG A 40 -18.45 -4.86 11.41
C ARG A 40 -17.01 -4.59 11.83
N ASP A 41 -16.60 -5.08 12.99
CA ASP A 41 -15.23 -4.91 13.49
C ASP A 41 -14.24 -5.77 12.68
N ILE A 42 -14.60 -7.01 12.31
CA ILE A 42 -13.82 -7.86 11.40
C ILE A 42 -13.68 -7.18 10.04
N SER A 43 -14.76 -6.66 9.47
CA SER A 43 -14.71 -5.92 8.20
C SER A 43 -13.79 -4.69 8.29
N ALA A 44 -13.83 -3.95 9.41
CA ALA A 44 -12.92 -2.83 9.63
C ALA A 44 -11.45 -3.28 9.77
N LEU A 45 -11.19 -4.42 10.43
CA LEU A 45 -9.84 -5.00 10.55
C LEU A 45 -9.31 -5.46 9.19
N GLN A 46 -10.15 -6.10 8.37
CA GLN A 46 -9.79 -6.51 7.00
C GLN A 46 -9.50 -5.28 6.11
N GLN A 47 -10.31 -4.24 6.20
CA GLN A 47 -10.07 -2.96 5.52
C GLN A 47 -8.78 -2.28 6.01
N ALA A 48 -8.41 -2.48 7.28
CA ALA A 48 -7.14 -2.03 7.84
C ALA A 48 -5.94 -2.95 7.51
N GLY A 49 -6.14 -3.99 6.71
CA GLY A 49 -5.11 -4.90 6.24
C GLY A 49 -4.70 -5.98 7.24
N VAL A 50 -5.51 -6.26 8.27
CA VAL A 50 -5.30 -7.45 9.10
C VAL A 50 -5.74 -8.67 8.29
N PRO A 51 -4.89 -9.70 8.14
CA PRO A 51 -5.16 -10.83 7.25
C PRO A 51 -6.13 -11.82 7.90
N ILE A 52 -7.38 -11.40 8.07
CA ILE A 52 -8.45 -12.24 8.60
C ILE A 52 -9.23 -12.80 7.41
N TYR A 53 -9.37 -14.12 7.35
CA TYR A 53 -10.23 -14.80 6.38
C TYR A 53 -11.41 -15.47 7.09
N ALA A 54 -12.47 -15.75 6.32
CA ALA A 54 -13.63 -16.47 6.80
C ALA A 54 -13.65 -17.88 6.21
N GLU A 55 -13.72 -18.90 7.05
CA GLU A 55 -14.04 -20.26 6.64
C GLU A 55 -15.55 -20.45 6.60
N VAL A 56 -16.04 -21.06 5.53
CA VAL A 56 -17.48 -21.29 5.30
C VAL A 56 -17.87 -22.68 5.83
N GLY A 57 -19.08 -22.80 6.41
CA GLY A 57 -19.66 -24.08 6.85
C GLY A 57 -20.14 -24.08 8.30
N ARG A 58 -20.70 -25.21 8.76
CA ARG A 58 -21.29 -25.34 10.12
C ARG A 58 -20.31 -25.08 11.27
N ARG A 59 -19.01 -25.26 11.04
CA ARG A 59 -17.92 -24.94 11.98
C ARG A 59 -17.05 -23.78 11.52
N GLY A 60 -17.54 -23.04 10.53
CA GLY A 60 -16.85 -21.88 9.96
C GLY A 60 -16.77 -20.71 10.93
N GLY A 61 -15.92 -19.75 10.60
CA GLY A 61 -15.64 -18.60 11.43
C GLY A 61 -14.49 -17.79 10.86
N TYR A 62 -13.97 -16.89 11.67
CA TYR A 62 -12.84 -16.05 11.31
C TYR A 62 -11.54 -16.66 11.85
N ALA A 63 -10.51 -16.67 11.03
CA ALA A 63 -9.14 -17.00 11.42
C ALA A 63 -8.18 -15.93 10.89
N LEU A 64 -7.07 -15.77 11.61
CA LEU A 64 -5.97 -14.93 11.15
C LEU A 64 -5.02 -15.80 10.31
N ASP A 65 -4.70 -15.38 9.10
CA ASP A 65 -3.71 -16.05 8.28
C ASP A 65 -2.30 -15.66 8.75
N LYS A 66 -1.65 -16.59 9.46
CA LYS A 66 -0.27 -16.41 9.92
C LYS A 66 0.73 -16.31 8.77
N SER A 67 0.43 -16.84 7.58
CA SER A 67 1.30 -16.71 6.41
C SER A 67 1.32 -15.30 5.82
N MET A 68 0.28 -14.51 6.09
CA MET A 68 0.16 -13.12 5.67
C MET A 68 0.56 -12.10 6.76
N SER A 69 1.05 -12.58 7.91
CA SER A 69 1.65 -11.76 8.96
C SER A 69 3.15 -11.98 8.95
N LEU A 70 3.94 -10.91 9.08
CA LEU A 70 5.36 -11.06 9.35
C LEU A 70 5.53 -11.75 10.72
N PRO A 71 6.40 -12.77 10.84
CA PRO A 71 6.81 -13.28 12.14
C PRO A 71 7.50 -12.16 12.94
N PRO A 72 7.68 -12.32 14.27
CA PRO A 72 8.45 -11.36 15.05
C PRO A 72 9.83 -11.12 14.42
N LEU A 73 10.09 -9.87 14.01
CA LEU A 73 11.35 -9.46 13.41
C LEU A 73 12.19 -8.74 14.47
N ASN A 74 13.48 -9.09 14.55
CA ASN A 74 14.42 -8.38 15.40
C ASN A 74 15.09 -7.28 14.58
N PHE A 75 14.78 -6.03 14.89
CA PHE A 75 15.50 -4.86 14.36
C PHE A 75 16.48 -4.34 15.39
N THR A 76 17.72 -4.12 14.98
CA THR A 76 18.63 -3.25 15.73
C THR A 76 18.19 -1.79 15.61
N PRO A 77 18.56 -0.92 16.56
CA PRO A 77 18.28 0.52 16.44
C PRO A 77 18.78 1.15 15.14
N ALA A 78 19.93 0.70 14.63
CA ALA A 78 20.50 1.20 13.38
C ALA A 78 19.71 0.77 12.14
N GLU A 79 19.27 -0.49 12.07
CA GLU A 79 18.43 -0.98 10.97
C GLU A 79 17.06 -0.26 10.96
N ALA A 80 16.48 -0.04 12.14
CA ALA A 80 15.22 0.68 12.25
C ALA A 80 15.35 2.13 11.73
N VAL A 81 16.45 2.81 12.07
CA VAL A 81 16.74 4.14 11.54
C VAL A 81 16.98 4.09 10.03
N ALA A 82 17.71 3.09 9.52
CA ALA A 82 17.94 2.94 8.08
C ALA A 82 16.62 2.78 7.30
N VAL A 83 15.70 1.94 7.80
CA VAL A 83 14.36 1.78 7.21
C VAL A 83 13.56 3.09 7.33
N ALA A 84 13.60 3.77 8.47
CA ALA A 84 12.93 5.05 8.64
C ALA A 84 13.41 6.11 7.63
N ILE A 85 14.72 6.20 7.40
CA ILE A 85 15.33 7.10 6.40
C ILE A 85 14.88 6.73 4.98
N ALA A 86 14.82 5.44 4.66
CA ALA A 86 14.38 4.98 3.35
C ALA A 86 12.90 5.38 3.11
N LEU A 87 12.03 5.15 4.11
CA LEU A 87 10.60 5.44 4.01
C LEU A 87 10.26 6.93 4.12
N SER A 88 11.08 7.76 4.78
CA SER A 88 10.84 9.21 4.87
C SER A 88 11.03 9.96 3.55
N ARG A 89 11.61 9.32 2.52
CA ARG A 89 11.78 9.90 1.18
C ARG A 89 10.55 9.71 0.27
N THR A 90 9.44 9.20 0.81
CA THR A 90 8.35 8.60 0.02
C THR A 90 7.13 9.52 -0.18
N GLU A 91 7.10 10.75 0.33
CA GLU A 91 5.85 11.55 0.38
C GLU A 91 5.15 11.79 -0.96
N GLN A 92 5.89 11.71 -2.08
CA GLN A 92 5.40 11.96 -3.44
C GLN A 92 5.59 10.75 -4.37
N GLN A 93 5.73 9.55 -3.80
CA GLN A 93 5.97 8.31 -4.54
C GLN A 93 4.73 7.39 -4.48
N PRO A 94 4.57 6.44 -5.41
CA PRO A 94 3.59 5.38 -5.27
C PRO A 94 3.74 4.65 -3.94
N PHE A 95 2.61 4.32 -3.32
CA PHE A 95 2.49 3.65 -2.03
C PHE A 95 3.02 4.47 -0.83
N ALA A 96 2.96 5.81 -0.92
CA ALA A 96 3.38 6.71 0.16
C ALA A 96 2.60 6.48 1.47
N ASP A 97 1.31 6.18 1.37
CA ASP A 97 0.46 5.91 2.53
C ASP A 97 0.84 4.60 3.23
N GLU A 98 1.11 3.57 2.45
CA GLU A 98 1.60 2.28 2.91
C GLU A 98 2.99 2.43 3.54
N ALA A 99 3.89 3.22 2.95
CA ALA A 99 5.20 3.54 3.52
C ALA A 99 5.07 4.24 4.89
N ARG A 100 4.19 5.24 5.00
CA ARG A 100 3.86 5.88 6.29
C ARG A 100 3.29 4.88 7.30
N SER A 101 2.40 4.00 6.84
CA SER A 101 1.82 2.95 7.67
C SER A 101 2.87 1.96 8.18
N ALA A 102 3.77 1.52 7.30
CA ALA A 102 4.90 0.63 7.63
C ALA A 102 5.83 1.28 8.66
N LEU A 103 6.18 2.55 8.49
CA LEU A 103 7.01 3.28 9.45
C LEU A 103 6.34 3.37 10.82
N ARG A 104 5.03 3.66 10.88
CA ARG A 104 4.29 3.66 12.16
C ARG A 104 4.30 2.28 12.83
N LYS A 105 4.12 1.20 12.05
CA LYS A 105 4.18 -0.17 12.56
C LYS A 105 5.58 -0.51 13.12
N LEU A 106 6.64 -0.10 12.42
CA LEU A 106 8.02 -0.29 12.87
C LEU A 106 8.28 0.41 14.22
N VAL A 107 7.91 1.69 14.32
CA VAL A 107 8.07 2.47 15.57
C VAL A 107 7.26 1.85 16.71
N ALA A 108 6.03 1.42 16.44
CA ALA A 108 5.18 0.77 17.45
C ALA A 108 5.74 -0.59 17.91
N ALA A 109 6.44 -1.31 17.03
CA ALA A 109 7.03 -2.61 17.33
C ALA A 109 8.34 -2.53 18.13
N MET A 110 8.89 -1.34 18.37
CA MET A 110 10.14 -1.13 19.12
C MET A 110 9.90 -0.43 20.47
N PRO A 111 9.25 -1.08 21.46
CA PRO A 111 9.15 -0.54 22.81
C PRO A 111 10.48 -0.65 23.57
N GLY A 112 10.62 0.14 24.64
CA GLY A 112 11.72 0.00 25.59
C GLY A 112 13.06 0.64 25.18
N PRO A 113 14.18 0.22 25.79
CA PRO A 113 15.48 0.87 25.64
C PRO A 113 16.00 0.93 24.20
N GLU A 114 15.77 -0.11 23.40
CA GLU A 114 16.22 -0.15 22.00
C GLU A 114 15.44 0.84 21.11
N GLY A 115 14.13 0.98 21.34
CA GLY A 115 13.32 2.00 20.67
C GLY A 115 13.76 3.42 21.01
N GLU A 116 14.13 3.66 22.28
CA GLU A 116 14.66 4.95 22.70
C GLU A 116 16.01 5.27 22.03
N ARG A 117 16.91 4.29 21.95
CA ARG A 117 18.16 4.43 21.19
C ARG A 117 17.90 4.72 19.71
N ALA A 118 16.94 4.05 19.09
CA ALA A 118 16.56 4.30 17.70
C ALA A 118 16.07 5.74 17.50
N ARG A 119 15.23 6.26 18.40
CA ARG A 119 14.77 7.66 18.38
C ARG A 119 15.92 8.65 18.54
N GLN A 120 16.83 8.41 19.47
CA GLN A 120 18.01 9.26 19.67
C GLN A 120 18.94 9.26 18.46
N LEU A 121 19.09 8.12 17.78
CA LEU A 121 19.87 8.03 16.55
C LEU A 121 19.16 8.75 15.38
N ALA A 122 17.85 8.54 15.23
CA ALA A 122 17.04 9.23 14.22
C ALA A 122 17.07 10.76 14.38
N ALA A 123 17.06 11.27 15.61
CA ALA A 123 17.14 12.70 15.91
C ALA A 123 18.45 13.37 15.43
N ARG A 124 19.49 12.58 15.14
CA ARG A 124 20.77 13.04 14.59
C ARG A 124 20.82 13.03 13.07
N VAL A 125 19.74 12.59 12.41
CA VAL A 125 19.66 12.49 10.96
C VAL A 125 18.85 13.66 10.44
N GLN A 126 19.45 14.45 9.54
CA GLN A 126 18.77 15.50 8.81
C GLN A 126 18.68 15.10 7.35
N ILE A 127 17.46 15.16 6.80
CA ILE A 127 17.21 14.85 5.39
C ILE A 127 16.84 16.16 4.72
N LEU A 128 17.71 16.61 3.82
CA LEU A 128 17.40 17.73 2.94
C LEU A 128 16.45 17.24 1.85
N THR A 129 15.29 17.89 1.75
CA THR A 129 14.30 17.65 0.71
C THR A 129 14.22 18.88 -0.17
N GLU A 130 14.01 18.66 -1.47
CA GLU A 130 13.68 19.75 -2.38
C GLU A 130 12.22 20.12 -2.14
N ASP A 131 11.95 21.42 -1.96
CA ASP A 131 10.60 21.96 -1.85
C ASP A 131 9.94 21.88 -3.24
N LYS A 132 9.41 20.70 -3.56
CA LYS A 132 8.75 20.43 -4.84
C LYS A 132 7.31 20.91 -4.75
N PRO A 133 6.78 21.54 -5.82
CA PRO A 133 5.36 21.88 -5.87
C PRO A 133 4.54 20.61 -5.61
N GLU A 134 3.51 20.73 -4.77
CA GLU A 134 2.62 19.62 -4.42
C GLU A 134 2.25 18.84 -5.69
N SER A 135 2.63 17.56 -5.74
CA SER A 135 2.29 16.73 -6.88
C SER A 135 0.78 16.56 -6.94
N ARG A 136 0.18 16.76 -8.11
CA ARG A 136 -1.24 16.43 -8.35
C ARG A 136 -1.53 14.93 -8.19
N TYR A 137 -0.49 14.09 -8.13
CA TYR A 137 -0.60 12.67 -7.80
C TYR A 137 -1.08 12.41 -6.35
N THR A 138 -0.99 13.40 -5.47
CA THR A 138 -1.28 13.21 -4.04
C THR A 138 -2.75 12.84 -3.76
N GLY A 139 -2.95 12.12 -2.66
CA GLY A 139 -4.27 11.79 -2.15
C GLY A 139 -5.03 10.78 -3.01
N SER A 140 -6.20 11.18 -3.51
CA SER A 140 -7.15 10.26 -4.16
C SER A 140 -6.68 9.73 -5.52
N ILE A 141 -5.94 10.54 -6.29
CA ILE A 141 -5.48 10.16 -7.63
C ILE A 141 -4.49 9.00 -7.53
N GLY A 142 -3.45 9.13 -6.69
CA GLY A 142 -2.47 8.06 -6.50
C GLY A 142 -3.10 6.74 -6.06
N ARG A 143 -4.01 6.79 -5.08
CA ARG A 143 -4.74 5.61 -4.60
C ARG A 143 -5.52 4.91 -5.71
N VAL A 144 -6.15 5.68 -6.60
CA VAL A 144 -6.89 5.12 -7.75
C VAL A 144 -5.94 4.44 -8.75
N ILE A 145 -4.77 5.02 -9.02
CA ILE A 145 -3.78 4.44 -9.94
C ILE A 145 -3.20 3.14 -9.36
N GLU A 146 -2.83 3.16 -8.08
CA GLU A 146 -2.34 1.98 -7.36
C GLU A 146 -3.39 0.87 -7.33
N GLU A 147 -4.65 1.21 -7.05
CA GLU A 147 -5.76 0.27 -7.05
C GLU A 147 -6.01 -0.33 -8.44
N ALA A 148 -5.86 0.44 -9.52
CA ALA A 148 -5.98 -0.05 -10.90
C ALA A 148 -4.91 -1.11 -11.22
N LEU A 149 -3.67 -0.84 -10.80
CA LEU A 149 -2.54 -1.73 -11.00
C LEU A 149 -2.71 -3.03 -10.21
N LEU A 150 -3.10 -2.93 -8.92
CA LEU A 150 -3.34 -4.10 -8.07
C LEU A 150 -4.52 -4.97 -8.54
N LYS A 151 -5.59 -4.35 -9.06
CA LYS A 151 -6.77 -5.07 -9.57
C LYS A 151 -6.61 -5.57 -11.01
N GLY A 152 -5.59 -5.09 -11.74
CA GLY A 152 -5.42 -5.41 -13.15
C GLY A 152 -6.57 -4.88 -14.02
N VAL A 153 -7.04 -3.65 -13.76
CA VAL A 153 -8.12 -3.00 -14.53
C VAL A 153 -7.61 -1.78 -15.28
N VAL A 154 -8.30 -1.46 -16.37
CA VAL A 154 -7.99 -0.30 -17.20
C VAL A 154 -8.28 0.96 -16.38
N LEU A 155 -7.39 1.93 -16.53
CA LEU A 155 -7.48 3.22 -15.87
C LEU A 155 -7.84 4.28 -16.92
N ARG A 156 -8.85 5.10 -16.63
CA ARG A 156 -9.15 6.30 -17.42
C ARG A 156 -8.54 7.51 -16.76
N ILE A 157 -7.66 8.22 -17.47
CA ILE A 157 -6.94 9.39 -16.96
C ILE A 157 -7.23 10.63 -17.79
N HIS A 158 -7.27 11.79 -17.11
CA HIS A 158 -7.15 13.10 -17.73
C HIS A 158 -5.71 13.56 -17.62
N TYR A 159 -4.99 13.53 -18.75
CA TYR A 159 -3.56 13.74 -18.80
C TYR A 159 -3.21 15.04 -19.54
N GLY A 160 -2.44 15.90 -18.88
CA GLY A 160 -1.82 17.06 -19.51
C GLY A 160 -0.49 16.69 -20.15
N ASP A 161 -0.34 16.93 -21.45
CA ASP A 161 0.95 16.75 -22.12
C ASP A 161 1.97 17.85 -21.75
N ALA A 162 3.13 17.86 -22.42
CA ALA A 162 4.17 18.85 -22.15
C ALA A 162 3.76 20.30 -22.51
N GLN A 163 2.74 20.45 -23.36
CA GLN A 163 2.20 21.73 -23.79
C GLN A 163 0.97 22.14 -22.94
N GLY A 164 0.57 21.30 -21.98
CA GLY A 164 -0.58 21.54 -21.11
C GLY A 164 -1.92 21.18 -21.74
N VAL A 165 -1.94 20.54 -22.91
CA VAL A 165 -3.18 20.10 -23.55
C VAL A 165 -3.71 18.89 -22.81
N LEU A 166 -4.91 19.02 -22.24
CA LEU A 166 -5.58 17.94 -21.55
C LEU A 166 -6.20 16.96 -22.53
N THR A 167 -5.96 15.68 -22.29
CA THR A 167 -6.55 14.60 -23.07
C THR A 167 -7.05 13.47 -22.18
N THR A 168 -8.17 12.89 -22.55
CA THR A 168 -8.69 11.67 -21.91
C THR A 168 -8.03 10.45 -22.55
N ARG A 169 -7.46 9.57 -21.73
CA ARG A 169 -6.79 8.34 -22.17
C ARG A 169 -7.30 7.16 -21.36
N SER A 170 -7.64 6.06 -22.03
CA SER A 170 -7.77 4.75 -21.40
C SER A 170 -6.43 4.04 -21.48
N VAL A 171 -5.87 3.68 -20.34
CA VAL A 171 -4.53 3.10 -20.22
C VAL A 171 -4.56 1.82 -19.41
N GLU A 172 -3.76 0.84 -19.83
CA GLU A 172 -3.57 -0.42 -19.09
C GLU A 172 -2.30 -0.26 -18.23
N PRO A 173 -2.43 -0.03 -16.92
CA PRO A 173 -1.29 0.24 -16.05
C PRO A 173 -0.37 -0.98 -15.97
N GLY A 174 0.93 -0.76 -16.21
CA GLY A 174 1.94 -1.83 -16.18
C GLY A 174 2.91 -1.70 -15.02
N ALA A 175 3.59 -0.56 -14.90
CA ALA A 175 4.64 -0.37 -13.90
C ALA A 175 4.78 1.09 -13.46
N PHE A 176 5.26 1.28 -12.22
CA PHE A 176 5.76 2.57 -11.76
C PHE A 176 7.27 2.66 -11.95
N VAL A 177 7.75 3.81 -12.43
CA VAL A 177 9.18 4.08 -12.61
C VAL A 177 9.52 5.40 -11.91
N GLY A 178 10.51 5.36 -11.02
CA GLY A 178 11.08 6.55 -10.37
C GLY A 178 12.23 7.13 -11.20
N GLY A 179 12.19 8.43 -11.49
CA GLY A 179 13.24 9.15 -12.20
C GLY A 179 14.29 9.80 -11.29
N ARG A 180 15.47 10.14 -11.83
CA ARG A 180 16.58 10.77 -11.09
C ARG A 180 16.25 12.11 -10.45
N SER A 181 15.26 12.82 -10.99
CA SER A 181 14.77 14.10 -10.49
C SER A 181 13.62 13.98 -9.49
N GLY A 182 13.35 12.77 -8.97
CA GLY A 182 12.30 12.50 -7.98
C GLY A 182 10.88 12.47 -8.55
N TRP A 183 10.72 12.63 -9.86
CA TRP A 183 9.44 12.45 -10.54
C TRP A 183 9.13 10.98 -10.74
N TRP A 184 7.87 10.62 -10.55
CA TRP A 184 7.35 9.29 -10.80
C TRP A 184 6.52 9.23 -12.07
N TYR A 185 6.57 8.07 -12.70
CA TYR A 185 5.93 7.80 -13.97
C TYR A 185 5.14 6.50 -13.89
N LEU A 186 3.96 6.50 -14.51
CA LEU A 186 3.22 5.30 -14.84
C LEU A 186 3.57 4.89 -16.26
N VAL A 187 4.14 3.70 -16.42
CA VAL A 187 4.27 3.05 -17.73
C VAL A 187 3.02 2.22 -17.98
N ALA A 188 2.36 2.50 -19.09
CA ALA A 188 1.07 1.88 -19.41
C ALA A 188 0.85 1.75 -20.92
N TRP A 189 0.05 0.77 -21.34
CA TRP A 189 -0.40 0.66 -22.73
C TRP A 189 -1.51 1.67 -22.96
N CYS A 190 -1.29 2.62 -23.86
CA CYS A 190 -2.29 3.64 -24.19
C CYS A 190 -3.18 3.13 -25.33
N ARG A 191 -4.45 2.79 -25.05
CA ARG A 191 -5.38 2.27 -26.06
C ARG A 191 -5.63 3.21 -27.22
N LEU A 192 -5.57 4.52 -26.97
CA LEU A 192 -5.74 5.52 -28.02
C LEU A 192 -4.55 5.59 -28.98
N ARG A 193 -3.34 5.32 -28.48
CA ARG A 193 -2.10 5.37 -29.27
C ARG A 193 -1.62 3.99 -29.72
N ASP A 194 -2.32 2.96 -29.27
CA ASP A 194 -2.00 1.54 -29.46
C ASP A 194 -0.51 1.22 -29.22
N ALA A 195 0.02 1.76 -28.12
CA ALA A 195 1.44 1.64 -27.79
C ALA A 195 1.69 1.87 -26.30
N VAL A 196 2.84 1.37 -25.82
CA VAL A 196 3.38 1.70 -24.50
C VAL A 196 3.71 3.19 -24.44
N ARG A 197 3.30 3.84 -23.35
CA ARG A 197 3.57 5.25 -23.08
C ARG A 197 3.93 5.44 -21.61
N VAL A 198 4.71 6.49 -21.37
CA VAL A 198 5.16 6.89 -20.04
C VAL A 198 4.40 8.15 -19.63
N PHE A 199 3.66 8.07 -18.54
CA PHE A 199 2.82 9.14 -18.02
C PHE A 199 3.42 9.67 -16.72
N ARG A 200 3.87 10.91 -16.73
CA ARG A 200 4.25 11.65 -15.51
C ARG A 200 3.07 11.74 -14.55
N LEU A 201 3.24 11.23 -13.32
CA LEU A 201 2.16 11.16 -12.33
C LEU A 201 1.66 12.54 -11.92
N ASP A 202 2.54 13.54 -11.82
CA ASP A 202 2.19 14.92 -11.48
C ASP A 202 1.33 15.63 -12.54
N ARG A 203 1.27 15.07 -13.77
CA ARG A 203 0.49 15.61 -14.89
C ARG A 203 -0.88 14.94 -15.06
N ILE A 204 -1.20 13.97 -14.22
CA ILE A 204 -2.53 13.34 -14.19
C ILE A 204 -3.44 14.25 -13.37
N ALA A 205 -4.41 14.88 -14.02
CA ALA A 205 -5.37 15.78 -13.38
C ALA A 205 -6.54 15.02 -12.74
N GLU A 206 -6.87 13.84 -13.28
CA GLU A 206 -7.94 12.98 -12.80
C GLU A 206 -7.63 11.54 -13.18
N ALA A 207 -8.00 10.59 -12.31
CA ALA A 207 -7.88 9.17 -12.54
C ALA A 207 -9.15 8.47 -12.07
N VAL A 208 -9.70 7.58 -12.88
CA VAL A 208 -10.93 6.85 -12.60
C VAL A 208 -10.75 5.38 -12.95
N LEU A 209 -11.07 4.51 -12.00
CA LEU A 209 -11.14 3.06 -12.22
C LEU A 209 -12.23 2.74 -13.23
N THR A 210 -11.94 1.82 -14.14
CA THR A 210 -12.97 1.22 -14.99
C THR A 210 -13.25 -0.20 -14.53
N GLU A 211 -14.27 -0.81 -15.11
CA GLU A 211 -14.59 -2.24 -14.89
C GLU A 211 -13.91 -3.13 -15.94
N ASP A 212 -13.21 -2.54 -16.92
CA ASP A 212 -12.55 -3.28 -17.99
C ASP A 212 -11.26 -3.93 -17.47
N PRO A 213 -11.09 -5.25 -17.59
CA PRO A 213 -9.82 -5.88 -17.23
C PRO A 213 -8.71 -5.51 -18.22
N VAL A 214 -7.48 -5.47 -17.72
CA VAL A 214 -6.28 -5.40 -18.55
C VAL A 214 -6.10 -6.77 -19.23
N PRO A 215 -5.93 -6.82 -20.56
CA PRO A 215 -5.47 -8.04 -21.21
C PRO A 215 -4.08 -8.33 -20.66
N GLY A 216 -3.86 -9.48 -20.01
CA GLY A 216 -2.66 -9.80 -19.22
C GLY A 216 -1.36 -9.76 -20.02
N ARG A 217 -0.86 -8.56 -20.29
CA ARG A 217 0.41 -8.30 -20.99
C ARG A 217 1.56 -8.61 -20.05
N PRO A 218 2.62 -9.27 -20.53
CA PRO A 218 3.81 -9.53 -19.73
C PRO A 218 4.49 -8.21 -19.33
N LEU A 219 5.15 -8.16 -18.16
CA LEU A 219 5.77 -6.93 -17.64
C LEU A 219 6.86 -6.39 -18.59
N GLU A 220 7.53 -7.30 -19.29
CA GLU A 220 8.52 -7.02 -20.33
C GLU A 220 7.94 -6.21 -21.49
N ALA A 221 6.62 -6.32 -21.74
CA ALA A 221 5.94 -5.51 -22.74
C ALA A 221 5.79 -4.03 -22.31
N PHE A 222 6.12 -3.68 -21.07
CA PHE A 222 6.14 -2.31 -20.55
C PHE A 222 7.56 -1.77 -20.42
N ASP A 223 8.55 -2.35 -21.11
CA ASP A 223 9.84 -1.68 -21.25
C ASP A 223 9.64 -0.41 -22.09
N ALA A 224 9.63 0.73 -21.41
CA ALA A 224 9.44 2.03 -22.03
C ALA A 224 10.65 2.47 -22.87
N GLY A 225 11.77 1.71 -22.86
CA GLY A 225 12.97 2.02 -23.61
C GLY A 225 13.45 3.44 -23.34
N VAL A 226 13.33 3.91 -22.08
CA VAL A 226 13.66 5.30 -21.75
C VAL A 226 15.18 5.46 -21.85
N PRO A 227 15.69 6.30 -22.77
CA PRO A 227 17.13 6.49 -22.91
C PRO A 227 17.77 6.89 -21.57
N ASP A 228 18.94 6.33 -21.27
CA ASP A 228 19.75 6.60 -20.07
C ASP A 228 19.14 6.19 -18.71
N MET A 229 18.10 5.35 -18.68
CA MET A 229 17.55 4.81 -17.43
C MET A 229 17.70 3.28 -17.35
N ILE A 230 18.39 2.80 -16.32
CA ILE A 230 18.37 1.39 -15.92
C ILE A 230 17.23 1.23 -14.90
N ALA A 231 16.10 0.68 -15.34
CA ALA A 231 15.04 0.28 -14.43
C ALA A 231 15.54 -0.89 -13.56
N ARG A 232 15.50 -0.74 -12.24
CA ARG A 232 15.73 -1.84 -11.30
C ARG A 232 14.41 -2.15 -10.61
N THR A 233 13.90 -3.36 -10.84
CA THR A 233 12.76 -3.88 -10.09
C THR A 233 13.22 -4.22 -8.67
N PRO A 234 12.56 -3.74 -7.61
CA PRO A 234 12.84 -4.20 -6.26
C PRO A 234 12.66 -5.71 -6.20
N VAL A 235 13.69 -6.44 -5.79
CA VAL A 235 13.63 -7.88 -5.57
C VAL A 235 13.23 -8.11 -4.12
N LEU A 236 12.12 -8.81 -3.91
CA LEU A 236 11.64 -9.26 -2.61
C LEU A 236 11.90 -10.78 -2.54
N ASP A 237 13.16 -11.17 -2.36
CA ASP A 237 13.55 -12.57 -2.16
C ASP A 237 13.31 -13.04 -0.72
#